data_AF-A0AAU7LV41-F1
#
_entry.id   AF-A0AAU7LV41-F1
#
_cell.length_a   1.000
_cell.length_b   1.000
_cell.length_c   1.000
_cell.angle_alpha   90.00
_cell.angle_beta   90.00
_cell.angle_gamma   90.00
#
_symmetry.space_group_name_H-M   'P 1'
#
loop_
_entity.id
_entity.type
_entity.pdbx_description
1 polymer ?
#
loop_
_entity_poly.entity_id
_entity_poly.type
_entity_poly.pdbx_seq_one_letter_code
_entity_poly.pdbx_strand_id
1 'polypeptide(L)'
;MTLKTPELLLPAGSLDKMRAAYDFGADAVYAGQPRYSLRARNNEFRLEQIQTGIEEAHARGKKFFVTSNLLPHNDKVRTYLRDIAPVIAMKPDALIMADPGLIMMVREQWPEVAIHLSVQANTMNWAAVKFWQKVGVARIILSRELSLDEIEKIRQECPDIELEVFVHGALCMAYSGRCLLSGYFNRRDSNQGTCTNACRWNYTPEAGTDQTDSGEVLPLKLEGDFDFAEAQQEAEQSFSSCGSGARHPLADGVYLLEEKERPGQLMPIMEDEHGTYIMNSKDLRAVEHVARLVKIGVDSLKIEGRTKSGYYVSRTAQVYRRAIDDAVAGRPFNPALITELEGLANRGYTSGFLERRPAQDYQNYETGSSEMRRSQFAGEVKAMQDGWAEVETKNRFQVGDWLEVIHPDGNRSVQVTAMKNLDGEEISVASGSPLRVRIPLEAPADGALLARLFA
;
A
#
# COMPACT_ATOMS: atom_id res chain seq x y z
N MET A 1 15.33 8.70 -28.08
CA MET A 1 13.90 8.44 -27.88
C MET A 1 13.50 9.10 -26.56
N THR A 2 12.48 9.94 -26.56
CA THR A 2 11.88 10.47 -25.33
C THR A 2 11.18 9.32 -24.58
N LEU A 3 11.56 9.10 -23.32
CA LEU A 3 10.92 8.07 -22.48
C LEU A 3 9.45 8.43 -22.27
N LYS A 4 8.56 7.44 -22.33
CA LYS A 4 7.15 7.63 -21.98
C LYS A 4 7.04 7.87 -20.47
N THR A 5 6.42 8.97 -20.07
CA THR A 5 6.13 9.23 -18.65
C THR A 5 4.99 8.32 -18.21
N PRO A 6 5.22 7.41 -17.24
CA PRO A 6 4.13 6.61 -16.69
C PRO A 6 3.14 7.49 -15.92
N GLU A 7 1.88 7.11 -15.97
CA GLU A 7 0.81 7.66 -15.13
C GLU A 7 1.06 7.29 -13.66
N LEU A 8 0.95 8.25 -12.75
CA LEU A 8 0.95 7.96 -11.31
C LEU A 8 -0.49 7.81 -10.80
N LEU A 9 -0.86 6.58 -10.43
CA LEU A 9 -2.20 6.23 -9.94
C LEU A 9 -2.21 6.02 -8.42
N LEU A 10 -2.97 6.87 -7.71
CA LEU A 10 -3.13 6.80 -6.25
C LEU A 10 -4.51 6.31 -5.79
N PRO A 11 -4.60 5.73 -4.59
CA PRO A 11 -5.87 5.32 -4.01
C PRO A 11 -6.63 6.52 -3.43
N ALA A 12 -7.92 6.65 -3.75
CA ALA A 12 -8.82 7.60 -3.10
C ALA A 12 -9.72 6.89 -2.09
N GLY A 13 -9.54 7.19 -0.81
CA GLY A 13 -10.41 6.72 0.28
C GLY A 13 -11.59 7.65 0.60
N SER A 14 -11.42 8.94 0.30
CA SER A 14 -12.38 10.03 0.45
C SER A 14 -12.11 11.13 -0.59
N LEU A 15 -13.00 12.11 -0.73
CA LEU A 15 -12.78 13.27 -1.63
C LEU A 15 -11.55 14.10 -1.22
N ASP A 16 -11.33 14.30 0.08
CA ASP A 16 -10.16 15.06 0.56
C ASP A 16 -8.84 14.35 0.22
N LYS A 17 -8.80 13.01 0.35
CA LYS A 17 -7.64 12.23 -0.07
C LYS A 17 -7.42 12.25 -1.58
N MET A 18 -8.50 12.28 -2.37
CA MET A 18 -8.42 12.46 -3.82
C MET A 18 -7.80 13.80 -4.18
N ARG A 19 -8.32 14.90 -3.60
CA ARG A 19 -7.80 16.26 -3.84
C ARG A 19 -6.33 16.33 -3.49
N ALA A 20 -5.95 15.86 -2.30
CA ALA A 20 -4.57 15.77 -1.87
C ALA A 20 -3.70 14.93 -2.83
N ALA A 21 -4.19 13.80 -3.33
CA ALA A 21 -3.43 13.02 -4.32
C ALA A 21 -3.11 13.86 -5.57
N TYR A 22 -4.10 14.59 -6.11
CA TYR A 22 -3.89 15.45 -7.27
C TYR A 22 -2.96 16.63 -6.96
N ASP A 23 -3.16 17.30 -5.83
CA ASP A 23 -2.35 18.46 -5.42
C ASP A 23 -0.87 18.06 -5.29
N PHE A 24 -0.58 16.84 -4.83
CA PHE A 24 0.79 16.33 -4.66
C PHE A 24 1.32 15.52 -5.86
N GLY A 25 0.64 15.55 -7.01
CA GLY A 25 1.21 15.10 -8.29
C GLY A 25 0.67 13.79 -8.87
N ALA A 26 -0.45 13.25 -8.36
CA ALA A 26 -1.15 12.16 -9.03
C ALA A 26 -1.66 12.58 -10.41
N ASP A 27 -1.63 11.66 -11.37
CA ASP A 27 -2.27 11.83 -12.69
C ASP A 27 -3.69 11.26 -12.69
N ALA A 28 -3.90 10.21 -11.89
CA ALA A 28 -5.16 9.52 -11.74
C ALA A 28 -5.39 9.08 -10.29
N VAL A 29 -6.67 8.90 -9.92
CA VAL A 29 -7.03 8.19 -8.69
C VAL A 29 -7.95 7.02 -8.97
N TYR A 30 -8.05 6.10 -8.01
CA TYR A 30 -9.08 5.07 -8.04
C TYR A 30 -9.91 5.02 -6.74
N ALA A 31 -11.24 4.94 -6.90
CA ALA A 31 -12.20 4.84 -5.81
C ALA A 31 -13.06 3.57 -5.91
N GLY A 32 -13.67 3.14 -4.81
CA GLY A 32 -14.50 1.95 -4.77
C GLY A 32 -15.90 2.18 -5.27
N GLN A 33 -16.41 1.33 -6.16
CA GLN A 33 -17.85 1.18 -6.30
C GLN A 33 -18.42 0.63 -4.97
N PRO A 34 -19.51 1.20 -4.44
CA PRO A 34 -20.27 0.58 -3.37
C PRO A 34 -20.64 -0.87 -3.71
N ARG A 35 -20.63 -1.76 -2.72
CA ARG A 35 -21.02 -3.19 -2.83
C ARG A 35 -20.12 -4.09 -3.72
N TYR A 36 -19.42 -3.54 -4.71
CA TYR A 36 -18.68 -4.27 -5.75
C TYR A 36 -17.17 -4.01 -5.75
N SER A 37 -16.62 -3.36 -4.74
CA SER A 37 -15.17 -3.18 -4.56
C SER A 37 -14.59 -4.00 -3.40
N LEU A 38 -13.30 -4.36 -3.49
CA LEU A 38 -12.59 -5.14 -2.46
C LEU A 38 -12.41 -4.45 -1.10
N ARG A 39 -12.85 -3.20 -0.99
CA ARG A 39 -12.83 -2.42 0.26
C ARG A 39 -14.18 -1.76 0.52
N ALA A 40 -15.28 -2.36 0.06
CA ALA A 40 -16.62 -1.78 0.12
C ALA A 40 -17.05 -1.35 1.53
N ARG A 41 -16.53 -1.97 2.61
CA ARG A 41 -16.82 -1.59 4.00
C ARG A 41 -16.10 -0.32 4.47
N ASN A 42 -14.91 -0.05 3.94
CA ASN A 42 -14.07 1.09 4.32
C ASN A 42 -13.99 2.07 3.14
N ASN A 43 -15.15 2.39 2.56
CA ASN A 43 -15.28 3.20 1.36
C ASN A 43 -16.23 4.37 1.65
N GLU A 44 -15.71 5.59 1.69
CA GLU A 44 -16.53 6.80 1.90
C GLU A 44 -17.23 7.23 0.60
N PHE A 45 -16.80 6.70 -0.55
CA PHE A 45 -17.40 6.98 -1.85
C PHE A 45 -18.75 6.28 -2.03
N ARG A 46 -19.85 7.02 -1.86
CA ARG A 46 -21.17 6.69 -2.40
C ARG A 46 -21.33 7.31 -3.79
N LEU A 47 -22.48 7.08 -4.42
CA LEU A 47 -22.75 7.56 -5.78
C LEU A 47 -22.53 9.07 -5.93
N GLU A 48 -22.99 9.88 -4.97
CA GLU A 48 -22.80 11.34 -4.96
C GLU A 48 -21.32 11.75 -4.91
N GLN A 49 -20.53 11.09 -4.05
CA GLN A 49 -19.10 11.36 -3.95
C GLN A 49 -18.34 10.87 -5.19
N ILE A 50 -18.78 9.79 -5.84
CA ILE A 50 -18.19 9.33 -7.11
C ILE A 50 -18.44 10.37 -8.19
N GLN A 51 -19.68 10.87 -8.31
CA GLN A 51 -20.01 11.92 -9.28
C GLN A 51 -19.16 13.17 -9.04
N THR A 52 -19.14 13.66 -7.79
CA THR A 52 -18.31 14.83 -7.41
C THR A 52 -16.84 14.59 -7.74
N GLY A 53 -16.32 13.39 -7.45
CA GLY A 53 -14.94 13.03 -7.70
C GLY A 53 -14.57 13.02 -9.19
N ILE A 54 -15.45 12.49 -10.04
CA ILE A 54 -15.27 12.48 -11.50
C ILE A 54 -15.28 13.90 -12.05
N GLU A 55 -16.27 14.71 -11.66
CA GLU A 55 -16.40 16.10 -12.11
C GLU A 55 -15.18 16.95 -11.71
N GLU A 56 -14.71 16.83 -10.46
CA GLU A 56 -13.52 17.53 -9.98
C GLU A 56 -12.24 17.05 -10.68
N ALA A 57 -12.10 15.75 -10.93
CA ALA A 57 -10.96 15.20 -11.65
C ALA A 57 -10.89 15.77 -13.07
N HIS A 58 -12.01 15.73 -13.81
CA HIS A 58 -12.10 16.24 -15.18
C HIS A 58 -11.87 17.74 -15.24
N ALA A 59 -12.40 18.52 -14.29
CA ALA A 59 -12.15 19.95 -14.18
C ALA A 59 -10.66 20.29 -13.97
N ARG A 60 -9.91 19.38 -13.32
CA ARG A 60 -8.45 19.49 -13.11
C ARG A 60 -7.62 18.88 -14.25
N GLY A 61 -8.24 18.31 -15.29
CA GLY A 61 -7.55 17.57 -16.34
C GLY A 61 -6.90 16.27 -15.86
N LYS A 62 -7.43 15.68 -14.79
CA LYS A 62 -6.98 14.44 -14.15
C LYS A 62 -7.99 13.32 -14.39
N LYS A 63 -7.58 12.06 -14.17
CA LYS A 63 -8.43 10.89 -14.39
C LYS A 63 -9.00 10.33 -13.09
N PHE A 64 -10.19 9.74 -13.19
CA PHE A 64 -10.88 9.07 -12.10
C PHE A 64 -11.33 7.67 -12.52
N PHE A 65 -10.78 6.65 -11.86
CA PHE A 65 -11.12 5.24 -12.10
C PHE A 65 -12.02 4.68 -11.00
N VAL A 66 -12.97 3.84 -11.37
CA VAL A 66 -13.86 3.17 -10.40
C VAL A 66 -13.53 1.69 -10.33
N THR A 67 -13.24 1.18 -9.14
CA THR A 67 -13.00 -0.26 -8.93
C THR A 67 -14.32 -1.01 -8.72
N SER A 68 -14.61 -1.94 -9.62
CA SER A 68 -15.65 -2.98 -9.53
C SER A 68 -14.97 -4.35 -9.61
N ASN A 69 -14.15 -4.64 -8.62
CA ASN A 69 -13.11 -5.67 -8.70
C ASN A 69 -13.30 -6.83 -7.72
N LEU A 70 -14.53 -7.15 -7.34
CA LEU A 70 -14.84 -8.38 -6.62
C LEU A 70 -14.89 -9.59 -7.56
N LEU A 71 -14.79 -10.78 -6.97
CA LEU A 71 -15.17 -12.05 -7.59
C LEU A 71 -16.53 -12.48 -7.02
N PRO A 72 -17.66 -12.06 -7.60
CA PRO A 72 -18.98 -12.23 -6.99
C PRO A 72 -19.49 -13.67 -7.02
N HIS A 73 -20.37 -14.02 -6.08
CA HIS A 73 -21.29 -15.16 -6.24
C HIS A 73 -22.56 -14.74 -6.99
N ASN A 74 -23.35 -15.72 -7.45
CA ASN A 74 -24.52 -15.56 -8.33
C ASN A 74 -25.50 -14.45 -7.89
N ASP A 75 -25.74 -14.26 -6.60
CA ASP A 75 -26.69 -13.24 -6.10
C ASP A 75 -26.27 -11.81 -6.49
N LYS A 76 -24.96 -11.53 -6.48
CA LYS A 76 -24.42 -10.23 -6.89
C LYS A 76 -24.46 -10.07 -8.41
N VAL A 77 -24.28 -11.15 -9.17
CA VAL A 77 -24.36 -11.14 -10.65
C VAL A 77 -25.75 -10.68 -11.10
N ARG A 78 -26.82 -11.20 -10.49
CA ARG A 78 -28.22 -10.86 -10.83
C ARG A 78 -28.55 -9.36 -10.78
N THR A 79 -27.84 -8.62 -9.93
CA THR A 79 -28.11 -7.19 -9.69
C THR A 79 -27.04 -6.28 -10.28
N TYR A 80 -25.99 -6.83 -10.89
CA TYR A 80 -24.79 -6.09 -11.23
C TYR A 80 -25.02 -4.97 -12.26
N LEU A 81 -25.64 -5.27 -13.41
CA LEU A 81 -25.86 -4.28 -14.47
C LEU A 81 -26.68 -3.08 -13.98
N ARG A 82 -27.71 -3.34 -13.18
CA ARG A 82 -28.52 -2.29 -12.56
C ARG A 82 -27.69 -1.41 -11.62
N ASP A 83 -26.81 -2.02 -10.84
CA ASP A 83 -26.04 -1.31 -9.82
C ASP A 83 -24.81 -0.57 -10.37
N ILE A 84 -24.25 -0.99 -11.52
CA ILE A 84 -23.14 -0.30 -12.21
C ILE A 84 -23.63 0.78 -13.18
N ALA A 85 -24.85 0.67 -13.72
CA ALA A 85 -25.38 1.63 -14.70
C ALA A 85 -25.30 3.11 -14.27
N PRO A 86 -25.63 3.50 -13.01
CA PRO A 86 -25.47 4.88 -12.57
C PRO A 86 -24.03 5.37 -12.59
N VAL A 87 -23.07 4.49 -12.26
CA VAL A 87 -21.64 4.82 -12.29
C VAL A 87 -21.17 5.02 -13.72
N ILE A 88 -21.59 4.17 -14.66
CA ILE A 88 -21.24 4.33 -16.08
C ILE A 88 -21.83 5.62 -16.66
N ALA A 89 -23.05 5.98 -16.27
CA ALA A 89 -23.67 7.24 -16.68
C ALA A 89 -22.88 8.49 -16.23
N MET A 90 -22.13 8.38 -15.12
CA MET A 90 -21.21 9.43 -14.64
C MET A 90 -19.91 9.51 -15.45
N LYS A 91 -19.66 8.56 -16.37
CA LYS A 91 -18.50 8.51 -17.28
C LYS A 91 -17.12 8.55 -16.59
N PRO A 92 -16.81 7.61 -15.69
CA PRO A 92 -15.45 7.45 -15.19
C PRO A 92 -14.50 7.14 -16.35
N ASP A 93 -13.21 7.49 -16.21
CA ASP A 93 -12.22 7.27 -17.27
C ASP A 93 -11.95 5.78 -17.54
N ALA A 94 -12.13 4.93 -16.53
CA ALA A 94 -12.08 3.48 -16.66
C ALA A 94 -12.73 2.76 -15.47
N LEU A 95 -13.15 1.52 -15.69
CA LEU A 95 -13.50 0.57 -14.63
C LEU A 95 -12.34 -0.38 -14.36
N ILE A 96 -11.96 -0.56 -13.10
CA ILE A 96 -11.00 -1.58 -12.69
C ILE A 96 -11.77 -2.83 -12.26
N MET A 97 -11.69 -3.92 -13.02
CA MET A 97 -12.53 -5.12 -12.87
C MET A 97 -11.70 -6.41 -12.78
N ALA A 98 -12.24 -7.46 -12.17
CA ALA A 98 -11.53 -8.73 -11.96
C ALA A 98 -12.25 -9.94 -12.57
N ASP A 99 -13.57 -10.03 -12.37
CA ASP A 99 -14.36 -11.20 -12.76
C ASP A 99 -14.62 -11.25 -14.28
N PRO A 100 -14.26 -12.34 -14.98
CA PRO A 100 -14.48 -12.46 -16.43
C PRO A 100 -15.94 -12.32 -16.84
N GLY A 101 -16.89 -12.84 -16.05
CA GLY A 101 -18.31 -12.78 -16.35
C GLY A 101 -18.84 -11.35 -16.27
N LEU A 102 -18.51 -10.63 -15.19
CA LEU A 102 -18.88 -9.23 -15.05
C LEU A 102 -18.24 -8.35 -16.13
N ILE A 103 -16.97 -8.63 -16.49
CA ILE A 103 -16.27 -7.91 -17.58
C ILE A 103 -17.04 -8.08 -18.89
N MET A 104 -17.41 -9.31 -19.25
CA MET A 104 -18.17 -9.59 -20.47
C MET A 104 -19.53 -8.88 -20.46
N MET A 105 -20.26 -8.95 -19.35
CA MET A 105 -21.55 -8.26 -19.21
C MET A 105 -21.44 -6.74 -19.43
N VAL A 106 -20.40 -6.09 -18.89
CA VAL A 106 -20.18 -4.64 -19.11
C VAL A 106 -19.80 -4.37 -20.55
N ARG A 107 -18.90 -5.15 -21.15
CA ARG A 107 -18.46 -4.92 -22.54
C ARG A 107 -19.58 -5.14 -23.55
N GLU A 108 -20.49 -6.08 -23.31
CA GLU A 108 -21.66 -6.31 -24.16
C GLU A 108 -22.65 -5.14 -24.08
N GLN A 109 -22.84 -4.57 -22.89
CA GLN A 109 -23.81 -3.50 -22.64
C GLN A 109 -23.26 -2.09 -22.94
N TRP A 110 -21.97 -1.85 -22.66
CA TRP A 110 -21.25 -0.57 -22.77
C TRP A 110 -19.84 -0.79 -23.34
N PRO A 111 -19.71 -1.13 -24.64
CA PRO A 111 -18.42 -1.46 -25.27
C PRO A 111 -17.41 -0.31 -25.29
N GLU A 112 -17.87 0.94 -25.13
CA GLU A 112 -17.05 2.15 -25.08
C GLU A 112 -16.32 2.36 -23.74
N VAL A 113 -16.76 1.69 -22.67
CA VAL A 113 -16.17 1.86 -21.34
C VAL A 113 -14.83 1.14 -21.28
N ALA A 114 -13.76 1.88 -21.01
CA ALA A 114 -12.43 1.30 -20.82
C ALA A 114 -12.40 0.43 -19.56
N ILE A 115 -11.86 -0.79 -19.70
CA ILE A 115 -11.68 -1.72 -18.58
C ILE A 115 -10.19 -1.93 -18.34
N HIS A 116 -9.78 -1.73 -17.09
CA HIS A 116 -8.47 -2.09 -16.56
C HIS A 116 -8.60 -3.39 -15.75
N LEU A 117 -7.80 -4.41 -16.05
CA LEU A 117 -7.85 -5.68 -15.33
C LEU A 117 -7.16 -5.54 -13.97
N SER A 118 -7.92 -5.78 -12.91
CA SER A 118 -7.48 -5.81 -11.52
C SER A 118 -6.45 -6.91 -11.28
N VAL A 119 -5.50 -6.63 -10.37
CA VAL A 119 -4.53 -7.62 -9.87
C VAL A 119 -5.20 -8.87 -9.28
N GLN A 120 -6.48 -8.81 -8.91
CA GLN A 120 -7.25 -9.99 -8.50
C GLN A 120 -7.38 -11.07 -9.58
N ALA A 121 -7.17 -10.73 -10.86
CA ALA A 121 -7.12 -11.73 -11.92
C ALA A 121 -5.78 -12.50 -11.97
N ASN A 122 -4.78 -12.12 -11.16
CA ASN A 122 -3.47 -12.77 -11.03
C ASN A 122 -2.74 -12.95 -12.38
N THR A 123 -2.68 -11.90 -13.19
CA THR A 123 -2.01 -11.97 -14.50
C THR A 123 -0.49 -11.89 -14.34
N MET A 124 0.20 -12.98 -14.69
CA MET A 124 1.62 -13.20 -14.40
C MET A 124 2.50 -13.54 -15.59
N ASN A 125 1.92 -13.70 -16.77
CA ASN A 125 2.67 -14.08 -17.95
C ASN A 125 2.07 -13.42 -19.19
N TRP A 126 2.88 -13.32 -20.24
CA TRP A 126 2.50 -12.67 -21.50
C TRP A 126 1.33 -13.38 -22.20
N ALA A 127 1.17 -14.70 -22.02
CA ALA A 127 0.08 -15.44 -22.66
C ALA A 127 -1.28 -15.05 -22.05
N ALA A 128 -1.35 -14.91 -20.73
CA ALA A 128 -2.52 -14.39 -20.04
C ALA A 128 -2.80 -12.93 -20.40
N VAL A 129 -1.77 -12.09 -20.56
CA VAL A 129 -1.92 -10.72 -21.07
C VAL A 129 -2.55 -10.72 -22.47
N LYS A 130 -2.03 -11.52 -23.41
CA LYS A 130 -2.60 -11.65 -24.77
C LYS A 130 -4.04 -12.17 -24.76
N PHE A 131 -4.39 -13.06 -23.82
CA PHE A 131 -5.77 -13.50 -23.64
C PHE A 131 -6.68 -12.32 -23.27
N TRP A 132 -6.35 -11.57 -22.23
CA TRP A 132 -7.15 -10.42 -21.80
C TRP A 132 -7.18 -9.29 -22.82
N GLN A 133 -6.10 -9.10 -23.58
CA GLN A 133 -6.07 -8.19 -24.71
C GLN A 133 -7.10 -8.58 -25.79
N LYS A 134 -7.21 -9.87 -26.13
CA LYS A 134 -8.26 -10.36 -27.07
C LYS A 134 -9.67 -10.19 -26.51
N VAL A 135 -9.82 -10.30 -25.19
CA VAL A 135 -11.07 -9.95 -24.49
C VAL A 135 -11.32 -8.44 -24.52
N GLY A 136 -10.40 -7.60 -24.99
CA GLY A 136 -10.61 -6.16 -25.17
C GLY A 136 -10.45 -5.34 -23.89
N VAL A 137 -9.66 -5.83 -22.94
CA VAL A 137 -9.17 -5.04 -21.80
C VAL A 137 -8.13 -4.03 -22.30
N ALA A 138 -8.19 -2.78 -21.81
CA ALA A 138 -7.31 -1.70 -22.22
C ALA A 138 -5.96 -1.69 -21.47
N ARG A 139 -5.97 -2.09 -20.20
CA ARG A 139 -4.78 -2.07 -19.32
C ARG A 139 -4.76 -3.29 -18.40
N ILE A 140 -3.59 -3.87 -18.17
CA ILE A 140 -3.39 -4.97 -17.22
C ILE A 140 -2.63 -4.48 -15.99
N ILE A 141 -3.25 -4.61 -14.82
CA ILE A 141 -2.55 -4.45 -13.55
C ILE A 141 -1.87 -5.78 -13.23
N LEU A 142 -0.56 -5.81 -13.42
CA LEU A 142 0.25 -7.01 -13.26
C LEU A 142 0.30 -7.48 -11.81
N SER A 143 0.48 -8.79 -11.63
CA SER A 143 0.62 -9.39 -10.30
C SER A 143 1.87 -8.89 -9.59
N ARG A 144 1.78 -8.71 -8.27
CA ARG A 144 2.90 -8.31 -7.39
C ARG A 144 3.93 -9.43 -7.19
N GLU A 145 3.58 -10.59 -7.74
CA GLU A 145 4.29 -11.84 -8.02
C GLU A 145 5.61 -11.74 -8.79
N LEU A 146 5.71 -10.69 -9.61
CA LEU A 146 6.62 -10.64 -10.74
C LEU A 146 7.89 -9.86 -10.44
N SER A 147 8.99 -10.37 -10.99
CA SER A 147 10.27 -9.64 -11.05
C SER A 147 10.31 -8.59 -12.16
N LEU A 148 11.24 -7.65 -12.07
CA LEU A 148 11.48 -6.64 -13.12
C LEU A 148 11.77 -7.29 -14.48
N ASP A 149 12.54 -8.37 -14.51
CA ASP A 149 12.88 -9.11 -15.73
C ASP A 149 11.65 -9.78 -16.36
N GLU A 150 10.75 -10.30 -15.53
CA GLU A 150 9.50 -10.88 -16.02
C GLU A 150 8.53 -9.82 -16.54
N ILE A 151 8.45 -8.67 -15.86
CA ILE A 151 7.67 -7.51 -16.33
C ILE A 151 8.20 -7.04 -17.68
N GLU A 152 9.53 -6.94 -17.83
CA GLU A 152 10.16 -6.57 -19.10
C GLU A 152 9.86 -7.59 -20.21
N LYS A 153 9.94 -8.89 -19.91
CA LYS A 153 9.56 -9.94 -20.86
C LYS A 153 8.10 -9.83 -21.28
N ILE A 154 7.19 -9.57 -20.34
CA ILE A 154 5.76 -9.37 -20.64
C ILE A 154 5.56 -8.17 -21.55
N ARG A 155 6.24 -7.05 -21.25
CA ARG A 155 6.20 -5.83 -22.06
C ARG A 155 6.66 -6.07 -23.49
N GLN A 156 7.77 -6.77 -23.67
CA GLN A 156 8.33 -7.11 -25.00
C GLN A 156 7.38 -8.00 -25.82
N GLU A 157 6.77 -8.98 -25.17
CA GLU A 157 5.83 -9.91 -25.81
C GLU A 157 4.46 -9.28 -26.12
N CYS A 158 4.09 -8.23 -25.41
CA CYS A 158 2.77 -7.60 -25.50
C CYS A 158 2.88 -6.08 -25.67
N PRO A 159 3.52 -5.53 -26.72
CA PRO A 159 3.86 -4.11 -26.83
C PRO A 159 2.64 -3.17 -26.97
N ASP A 160 1.48 -3.69 -27.37
CA ASP A 160 0.32 -2.87 -27.75
C ASP A 160 -0.74 -2.69 -26.63
N ILE A 161 -0.52 -3.24 -25.43
CA ILE A 161 -1.45 -3.13 -24.30
C ILE A 161 -0.82 -2.37 -23.12
N GLU A 162 -1.58 -1.57 -22.40
CA GLU A 162 -1.02 -0.87 -21.24
C GLU A 162 -0.72 -1.82 -20.07
N LEU A 163 0.44 -1.64 -19.44
CA LEU A 163 0.85 -2.37 -18.24
C LEU A 163 0.91 -1.43 -17.03
N GLU A 164 0.32 -1.86 -15.92
CA GLU A 164 0.34 -1.15 -14.64
C GLU A 164 1.00 -2.02 -13.56
N VAL A 165 1.91 -1.43 -12.79
CA VAL A 165 2.71 -2.12 -11.76
C VAL A 165 2.52 -1.44 -10.42
N PHE A 166 2.27 -2.22 -9.37
CA PHE A 166 2.30 -1.69 -8.00
C PHE A 166 3.72 -1.35 -7.58
N VAL A 167 3.91 -0.17 -7.01
CA VAL A 167 5.24 0.29 -6.56
C VAL A 167 5.31 0.59 -5.06
N HIS A 168 4.15 0.68 -4.39
CA HIS A 168 4.10 1.01 -2.97
C HIS A 168 2.84 0.45 -2.29
N GLY A 169 2.95 0.10 -1.01
CA GLY A 169 1.83 -0.26 -0.14
C GLY A 169 1.76 -1.74 0.25
N ALA A 170 0.64 -2.18 0.80
CA ALA A 170 0.59 -3.46 1.52
C ALA A 170 0.76 -4.69 0.60
N LEU A 171 1.79 -5.53 0.82
CA LEU A 171 1.91 -6.85 0.17
C LEU A 171 0.99 -7.88 0.82
N CYS A 172 0.50 -8.82 0.01
CA CYS A 172 -0.27 -9.96 0.47
C CYS A 172 0.66 -11.14 0.77
N MET A 173 0.38 -11.88 1.85
CA MET A 173 1.06 -13.16 2.15
C MET A 173 0.67 -14.28 1.19
N ALA A 174 -0.57 -14.26 0.69
CA ALA A 174 -1.05 -15.18 -0.32
C ALA A 174 -0.98 -14.54 -1.71
N TYR A 175 -1.07 -15.35 -2.77
CA TYR A 175 -1.23 -14.88 -4.15
C TYR A 175 -2.23 -13.72 -4.19
N SER A 176 -1.77 -12.57 -4.68
CA SER A 176 -2.47 -11.29 -4.54
C SER A 176 -3.93 -11.42 -4.92
N GLY A 177 -4.84 -11.26 -3.95
CA GLY A 177 -6.27 -11.32 -4.22
C GLY A 177 -6.92 -12.69 -4.18
N ARG A 178 -6.28 -13.74 -3.66
CA ARG A 178 -6.88 -15.08 -3.43
C ARG A 178 -6.77 -15.56 -1.98
N CYS A 179 -6.87 -14.66 -1.02
CA CYS A 179 -6.63 -14.96 0.39
C CYS A 179 -7.87 -15.60 1.06
N LEU A 180 -7.67 -16.68 1.82
CA LEU A 180 -8.73 -17.30 2.63
C LEU A 180 -8.64 -16.98 4.13
N LEU A 181 -7.53 -16.40 4.60
CA LEU A 181 -7.28 -16.16 6.03
C LEU A 181 -8.38 -15.34 6.71
N SER A 182 -8.83 -14.26 6.07
CA SER A 182 -9.92 -13.43 6.63
C SER A 182 -11.24 -14.21 6.73
N GLY A 183 -11.54 -15.07 5.76
CA GLY A 183 -12.73 -15.93 5.77
C GLY A 183 -12.64 -16.96 6.88
N TYR A 184 -11.47 -17.58 7.02
CA TYR A 184 -11.21 -18.59 8.03
C TYR A 184 -11.29 -18.02 9.46
N PHE A 185 -10.54 -16.94 9.77
CA PHE A 185 -10.47 -16.40 11.13
C PHE A 185 -11.65 -15.50 11.53
N ASN A 186 -12.28 -14.82 10.57
CA ASN A 186 -13.28 -13.80 10.88
C ASN A 186 -14.64 -14.06 10.26
N ARG A 187 -14.80 -15.17 9.51
CA ARG A 187 -15.99 -15.41 8.67
C ARG A 187 -16.27 -14.24 7.72
N ARG A 188 -15.21 -13.52 7.32
CA ARG A 188 -15.25 -12.36 6.43
C ARG A 188 -14.44 -12.65 5.18
N ASP A 189 -15.12 -12.98 4.09
CA ASP A 189 -14.49 -13.32 2.83
C ASP A 189 -13.69 -12.13 2.25
N SER A 190 -12.38 -12.35 2.06
CA SER A 190 -11.47 -11.35 1.54
C SER A 190 -11.73 -11.04 0.06
N ASN A 191 -12.27 -12.00 -0.69
CA ASN A 191 -12.57 -11.90 -2.12
C ASN A 191 -13.94 -11.25 -2.40
N GLN A 192 -14.72 -11.00 -1.34
CA GLN A 192 -15.98 -10.25 -1.35
C GLN A 192 -15.85 -8.84 -0.75
N GLY A 193 -14.62 -8.37 -0.55
CA GLY A 193 -14.32 -7.01 -0.10
C GLY A 193 -14.46 -6.78 1.39
N THR A 194 -14.36 -7.85 2.17
CA THR A 194 -14.47 -7.80 3.64
C THR A 194 -13.18 -8.20 4.36
N CYS A 195 -12.05 -8.18 3.66
CA CYS A 195 -10.73 -8.49 4.21
C CYS A 195 -10.44 -7.71 5.50
N THR A 196 -10.07 -8.43 6.57
CA THR A 196 -9.71 -7.86 7.88
C THR A 196 -8.21 -7.63 8.07
N ASN A 197 -7.40 -7.93 7.04
CA ASN A 197 -5.95 -7.98 7.16
C ASN A 197 -5.48 -8.95 8.27
N ALA A 198 -6.13 -10.11 8.41
CA ALA A 198 -5.73 -11.11 9.40
C ALA A 198 -4.25 -11.51 9.29
N CYS A 199 -3.67 -11.53 8.08
CA CYS A 199 -2.23 -11.75 7.87
C CYS A 199 -1.29 -10.71 8.51
N ARG A 200 -1.85 -9.73 9.23
CA ARG A 200 -1.18 -8.59 9.83
C ARG A 200 -1.62 -8.40 11.30
N TRP A 201 -2.19 -9.38 11.96
CA TRP A 201 -2.42 -9.24 13.40
C TRP A 201 -1.13 -9.44 14.18
N ASN A 202 -1.13 -9.05 15.45
CA ASN A 202 0.00 -9.29 16.33
C ASN A 202 -0.16 -10.71 16.88
N TYR A 203 0.66 -11.61 16.35
CA TYR A 203 0.69 -13.00 16.75
C TYR A 203 1.82 -13.20 17.75
N THR A 204 1.51 -13.82 18.88
CA THR A 204 2.51 -14.26 19.86
C THR A 204 2.64 -15.78 19.73
N PRO A 205 3.85 -16.30 19.50
CA PRO A 205 4.06 -17.75 19.51
C PRO A 205 3.91 -18.28 20.94
N GLU A 206 3.13 -19.34 21.10
CA GLU A 206 3.14 -20.20 22.30
C GLU A 206 3.61 -21.59 21.89
N ALA A 207 4.43 -22.27 22.73
CA ALA A 207 4.77 -23.66 22.47
C ALA A 207 3.51 -24.53 22.58
N GLY A 208 3.37 -25.53 21.72
CA GLY A 208 2.32 -26.54 21.81
C GLY A 208 2.90 -27.93 22.05
N THR A 209 2.11 -28.84 22.63
CA THR A 209 2.39 -30.29 22.65
C THR A 209 1.27 -31.06 21.98
N ASP A 210 1.64 -32.05 21.16
CA ASP A 210 0.73 -32.99 20.48
C ASP A 210 0.51 -34.29 21.29
N GLN A 211 1.14 -34.41 22.47
CA GLN A 211 0.97 -35.54 23.38
C GLN A 211 -0.31 -35.42 24.20
N THR A 212 -1.46 -35.47 23.53
CA THR A 212 -2.75 -35.70 24.19
C THR A 212 -3.40 -36.95 23.61
N ASP A 213 -4.07 -37.72 24.46
CA ASP A 213 -4.81 -38.93 24.06
C ASP A 213 -5.97 -38.64 23.09
N SER A 214 -6.24 -37.36 22.81
CA SER A 214 -7.30 -36.85 21.94
C SER A 214 -6.82 -36.35 20.57
N GLY A 215 -5.51 -36.15 20.39
CA GLY A 215 -4.94 -35.53 19.17
C GLY A 215 -5.12 -34.01 19.07
N GLU A 216 -5.60 -33.33 20.12
CA GLU A 216 -5.62 -31.87 20.23
C GLU A 216 -4.27 -31.34 20.76
N VAL A 217 -3.77 -30.24 20.17
CA VAL A 217 -2.52 -29.59 20.58
C VAL A 217 -2.79 -28.63 21.74
N LEU A 218 -2.12 -28.81 22.88
CA LEU A 218 -2.29 -27.97 24.08
C LEU A 218 -1.10 -27.01 24.28
N PRO A 219 -1.32 -25.78 24.79
CA PRO A 219 -0.25 -24.81 25.03
C PRO A 219 0.64 -25.24 26.21
N LEU A 220 1.96 -25.20 26.00
CA LEU A 220 2.99 -25.28 27.01
C LEU A 220 3.49 -23.86 27.33
N LYS A 221 3.45 -23.48 28.62
CA LYS A 221 4.18 -22.30 29.10
C LYS A 221 5.68 -22.54 28.93
N LEU A 222 6.32 -21.81 28.02
CA LEU A 222 7.78 -21.76 27.95
C LEU A 222 8.32 -20.87 29.08
N GLU A 223 9.25 -21.39 29.86
CA GLU A 223 10.17 -20.59 30.68
C GLU A 223 11.48 -20.43 29.91
N GLY A 224 11.80 -19.21 29.50
CA GLY A 224 13.07 -18.84 28.84
C GLY A 224 12.87 -17.99 27.58
N ASP A 225 13.62 -16.89 27.48
CA ASP A 225 13.61 -15.98 26.32
C ASP A 225 14.27 -16.65 25.11
N PHE A 226 13.53 -16.79 24.01
CA PHE A 226 14.05 -17.26 22.72
C PHE A 226 14.69 -16.09 21.98
N ASP A 227 16.01 -16.13 21.75
CA ASP A 227 16.75 -15.10 21.01
C ASP A 227 16.77 -15.42 19.51
N PHE A 228 16.00 -14.64 18.76
CA PHE A 228 15.90 -14.75 17.30
C PHE A 228 17.22 -14.44 16.59
N ALA A 229 18.08 -13.60 17.15
CA ALA A 229 19.32 -13.18 16.50
C ALA A 229 20.37 -14.31 16.53
N GLU A 230 20.42 -15.06 17.63
CA GLU A 230 21.33 -16.20 17.79
C GLU A 230 20.93 -17.37 16.88
N ALA A 231 19.64 -17.70 16.82
CA ALA A 231 19.12 -18.76 15.95
C ALA A 231 19.30 -18.45 14.45
N GLN A 232 19.21 -17.17 14.07
CA GLN A 232 19.45 -16.74 12.69
C GLN A 232 20.94 -16.81 12.32
N GLN A 233 21.85 -16.44 13.23
CA GLN A 233 23.30 -16.55 13.03
C GLN A 233 23.78 -17.99 12.82
N GLU A 234 23.21 -18.95 13.56
CA GLU A 234 23.56 -20.37 13.39
C GLU A 234 23.07 -20.95 12.06
N ALA A 235 21.88 -20.52 11.59
CA ALA A 235 21.33 -20.93 10.31
C ALA A 235 22.12 -20.38 9.11
N GLU A 236 22.61 -19.15 9.20
CA GLU A 236 23.41 -18.49 8.16
C GLU A 236 24.80 -19.10 7.97
N GLN A 237 25.36 -19.73 9.00
CA GLN A 237 26.67 -20.40 8.92
C GLN A 237 26.63 -21.74 8.16
N SER A 238 25.44 -22.29 7.86
CA SER A 238 25.30 -23.70 7.44
C SER A 238 24.70 -23.94 6.05
N PHE A 239 24.52 -22.93 5.18
CA PHE A 239 23.77 -23.16 3.93
C PHE A 239 24.61 -23.54 2.69
N SER A 240 24.51 -24.82 2.29
CA SER A 240 24.93 -25.36 1.00
C SER A 240 23.75 -25.38 0.02
N SER A 241 23.96 -24.95 -1.22
CA SER A 241 22.90 -24.68 -2.21
C SER A 241 22.26 -25.90 -2.88
N CYS A 242 22.45 -27.12 -2.37
CA CYS A 242 21.84 -28.33 -2.92
C CYS A 242 21.57 -29.37 -1.81
N GLY A 243 20.30 -29.51 -1.40
CA GLY A 243 19.69 -30.80 -1.05
C GLY A 243 20.29 -31.66 0.06
N SER A 244 20.98 -31.12 1.07
CA SER A 244 21.38 -31.91 2.26
C SER A 244 21.62 -31.08 3.52
N GLY A 245 20.77 -30.08 3.80
CA GLY A 245 20.77 -29.41 5.10
C GLY A 245 20.11 -30.31 6.14
N ALA A 246 20.79 -30.61 7.25
CA ALA A 246 20.15 -31.29 8.38
C ALA A 246 19.12 -30.34 9.00
N ARG A 247 17.86 -30.80 9.08
CA ARG A 247 16.74 -30.05 9.68
C ARG A 247 17.08 -29.68 11.12
N HIS A 248 16.81 -28.43 11.52
CA HIS A 248 17.00 -28.00 12.90
C HIS A 248 16.06 -28.81 13.82
N PRO A 249 16.51 -29.37 14.96
CA PRO A 249 15.70 -30.26 15.79
C PRO A 249 14.38 -29.64 16.29
N LEU A 250 14.35 -28.30 16.44
CA LEU A 250 13.14 -27.56 16.84
C LEU A 250 12.13 -27.36 15.70
N ALA A 251 12.54 -27.50 14.43
CA ALA A 251 11.65 -27.37 13.28
C ALA A 251 10.71 -28.57 13.10
N ASP A 252 10.90 -29.63 13.89
CA ASP A 252 9.96 -30.75 14.03
C ASP A 252 8.86 -30.48 15.08
N GLY A 253 8.95 -29.36 15.81
CA GLY A 253 8.00 -28.97 16.85
C GLY A 253 6.68 -28.41 16.29
N VAL A 254 5.58 -28.71 16.99
CA VAL A 254 4.26 -28.12 16.70
C VAL A 254 4.11 -26.82 17.50
N TYR A 255 3.97 -25.71 16.79
CA TYR A 255 3.81 -24.39 17.39
C TYR A 255 2.36 -23.90 17.27
N LEU A 256 1.90 -23.17 18.29
CA LEU A 256 0.60 -22.53 18.29
C LEU A 256 0.77 -21.00 18.27
N LEU A 257 -0.02 -20.32 17.45
CA LEU A 257 -0.14 -18.86 17.52
C LEU A 257 -1.35 -18.49 18.35
N GLU A 258 -1.15 -17.56 19.28
CA GLU A 258 -2.23 -16.85 19.96
C GLU A 258 -2.26 -15.40 19.48
N GLU A 259 -3.46 -14.89 19.18
CA GLU A 259 -3.66 -13.49 18.83
C GLU A 259 -4.05 -12.71 20.09
N LYS A 260 -3.45 -11.54 20.28
CA LYS A 260 -3.55 -10.76 21.53
C LYS A 260 -4.98 -10.34 21.91
N GLU A 261 -5.87 -10.11 20.94
CA GLU A 261 -7.28 -9.77 21.19
C GLU A 261 -8.19 -11.00 21.30
N ARG A 262 -7.65 -12.23 21.18
CA ARG A 262 -8.38 -13.50 21.26
C ARG A 262 -7.67 -14.55 22.14
N PRO A 263 -7.54 -14.27 23.45
CA PRO A 263 -6.93 -15.22 24.36
C PRO A 263 -7.71 -16.54 24.39
N GLY A 264 -7.00 -17.66 24.27
CA GLY A 264 -7.51 -19.03 24.25
C GLY A 264 -7.85 -19.59 22.85
N GLN A 265 -7.64 -18.84 21.76
CA GLN A 265 -7.83 -19.33 20.39
C GLN A 265 -6.50 -19.61 19.71
N LEU A 266 -5.99 -20.81 19.94
CA LEU A 266 -4.68 -21.26 19.45
C LEU A 266 -4.77 -21.79 18.02
N MET A 267 -3.79 -21.45 17.18
CA MET A 267 -3.73 -21.83 15.77
C MET A 267 -2.43 -22.58 15.45
N PRO A 268 -2.48 -23.81 14.92
CA PRO A 268 -1.28 -24.57 14.60
C PRO A 268 -0.53 -23.98 13.41
N ILE A 269 0.80 -23.97 13.53
CA ILE A 269 1.74 -23.68 12.44
C ILE A 269 2.45 -24.97 12.08
N MET A 270 2.62 -25.22 10.78
CA MET A 270 3.41 -26.33 10.26
C MET A 270 4.43 -25.85 9.23
N GLU A 271 5.63 -26.42 9.29
CA GLU A 271 6.69 -26.33 8.28
C GLU A 271 6.57 -27.53 7.32
N ASP A 272 6.76 -27.30 6.03
CA ASP A 272 7.06 -28.38 5.07
C ASP A 272 8.34 -28.06 4.27
N GLU A 273 8.67 -28.90 3.28
CA GLU A 273 9.85 -28.73 2.40
C GLU A 273 9.82 -27.43 1.56
N HIS A 274 8.73 -26.66 1.62
CA HIS A 274 8.54 -25.35 1.00
C HIS A 274 8.44 -24.18 2.01
N GLY A 275 8.68 -24.44 3.30
CA GLY A 275 8.91 -23.45 4.37
C GLY A 275 7.75 -23.23 5.35
N THR A 276 8.07 -22.72 6.56
CA THR A 276 7.10 -22.23 7.54
C THR A 276 6.68 -20.78 7.27
N TYR A 277 5.38 -20.52 7.29
CA TYR A 277 4.81 -19.19 7.07
C TYR A 277 4.11 -18.67 8.32
N ILE A 278 4.70 -17.67 8.99
CA ILE A 278 4.10 -16.98 10.14
C ILE A 278 4.08 -15.47 9.90
N MET A 279 2.93 -14.89 10.22
CA MET A 279 2.38 -13.66 9.65
C MET A 279 3.08 -12.36 10.10
N ASN A 280 3.88 -11.77 9.21
CA ASN A 280 4.17 -10.33 9.19
C ASN A 280 4.54 -9.86 7.77
N SER A 281 3.55 -9.65 6.89
CA SER A 281 3.82 -9.13 5.54
C SER A 281 4.36 -7.69 5.61
N LYS A 282 5.61 -7.49 5.17
CA LYS A 282 6.22 -6.17 4.92
C LYS A 282 5.40 -5.37 3.89
N ASP A 283 5.61 -4.05 3.83
CA ASP A 283 5.04 -3.19 2.79
C ASP A 283 5.98 -3.10 1.58
N LEU A 284 5.42 -3.06 0.38
CA LEU A 284 6.18 -2.80 -0.85
C LEU A 284 6.68 -1.35 -0.86
N ARG A 285 7.95 -1.17 -1.18
CA ARG A 285 8.54 0.12 -1.56
C ARG A 285 9.52 -0.11 -2.70
N ALA A 286 9.19 0.40 -3.88
CA ALA A 286 9.97 0.24 -5.09
C ALA A 286 10.35 1.59 -5.74
N VAL A 287 10.57 2.62 -4.92
CA VAL A 287 10.89 3.97 -5.42
C VAL A 287 12.23 4.01 -6.17
N GLU A 288 13.19 3.19 -5.72
CA GLU A 288 14.49 2.93 -6.34
C GLU A 288 14.38 2.26 -7.72
N HIS A 289 13.29 1.53 -7.98
CA HIS A 289 13.08 0.81 -9.24
C HIS A 289 12.27 1.60 -10.27
N VAL A 290 11.81 2.81 -9.93
CA VAL A 290 11.01 3.66 -10.85
C VAL A 290 11.75 3.90 -12.15
N ALA A 291 13.05 4.19 -12.12
CA ALA A 291 13.85 4.40 -13.33
C ALA A 291 13.88 3.15 -14.23
N ARG A 292 13.95 1.95 -13.64
CA ARG A 292 13.91 0.70 -14.42
C ARG A 292 12.53 0.47 -15.03
N LEU A 293 11.45 0.71 -14.28
CA LEU A 293 10.07 0.55 -14.76
C LEU A 293 9.74 1.54 -15.90
N VAL A 294 10.21 2.79 -15.79
CA VAL A 294 10.14 3.79 -16.87
C VAL A 294 10.88 3.31 -18.12
N LYS A 295 12.09 2.78 -17.96
CA LYS A 295 12.89 2.24 -19.07
C LYS A 295 12.24 1.03 -19.74
N ILE A 296 11.59 0.15 -18.96
CA ILE A 296 10.80 -0.96 -19.50
C ILE A 296 9.66 -0.43 -20.38
N GLY A 297 9.09 0.73 -20.06
CA GLY A 297 7.90 1.25 -20.74
C GLY A 297 6.61 0.75 -20.08
N VAL A 298 6.62 0.65 -18.74
CA VAL A 298 5.40 0.50 -17.94
C VAL A 298 4.58 1.79 -18.08
N ASP A 299 3.26 1.65 -18.27
CA ASP A 299 2.38 2.76 -18.60
C ASP A 299 1.81 3.46 -17.36
N SER A 300 1.71 2.74 -16.24
CA SER A 300 1.16 3.26 -14.99
C SER A 300 1.86 2.66 -13.77
N LEU A 301 2.20 3.51 -12.80
CA LEU A 301 2.71 3.11 -11.49
C LEU A 301 1.60 3.31 -10.45
N LYS A 302 1.24 2.22 -9.77
CA LYS A 302 0.11 2.18 -8.85
C LYS A 302 0.56 2.14 -7.39
N ILE A 303 -0.07 2.95 -6.56
CA ILE A 303 0.10 2.93 -5.10
C ILE A 303 -1.12 2.26 -4.44
N GLU A 304 -0.88 1.34 -3.51
CA GLU A 304 -1.92 0.76 -2.65
C GLU A 304 -2.07 1.61 -1.38
N GLY A 305 -3.28 1.69 -0.82
CA GLY A 305 -3.48 2.31 0.49
C GLY A 305 -4.81 3.02 0.69
N ARG A 306 -5.95 2.48 0.20
CA ARG A 306 -7.26 3.18 0.27
C ARG A 306 -7.65 3.61 1.68
N THR A 307 -7.27 2.84 2.69
CA THR A 307 -7.56 3.11 4.10
C THR A 307 -6.48 3.93 4.80
N LYS A 308 -5.40 4.29 4.12
CA LYS A 308 -4.30 5.07 4.70
C LYS A 308 -4.71 6.54 4.87
N SER A 309 -3.90 7.29 5.63
CA SER A 309 -4.15 8.70 5.97
C SER A 309 -3.93 9.64 4.79
N GLY A 310 -4.42 10.88 4.88
CA GLY A 310 -4.10 11.93 3.91
C GLY A 310 -2.60 12.21 3.81
N TYR A 311 -1.88 12.15 4.94
CA TYR A 311 -0.41 12.25 4.97
C TYR A 311 0.27 11.17 4.11
N TYR A 312 -0.18 9.92 4.21
CA TYR A 312 0.35 8.82 3.39
C TYR A 312 0.14 9.07 1.90
N VAL A 313 -1.09 9.45 1.51
CA VAL A 313 -1.43 9.74 0.10
C VAL A 313 -0.57 10.87 -0.44
N SER A 314 -0.47 11.98 0.30
CA SER A 314 0.28 13.17 -0.12
C SER A 314 1.77 12.89 -0.25
N ARG A 315 2.38 12.24 0.76
CA ARG A 315 3.81 11.94 0.77
C ARG A 315 4.19 10.95 -0.31
N THR A 316 3.41 9.89 -0.48
CA THR A 316 3.66 8.91 -1.53
C THR A 316 3.47 9.52 -2.93
N ALA A 317 2.44 10.33 -3.15
CA ALA A 317 2.26 11.05 -4.42
C ALA A 317 3.49 11.91 -4.76
N GLN A 318 3.91 12.77 -3.83
CA GLN A 318 5.02 13.71 -4.04
C GLN A 318 6.36 13.01 -4.29
N VAL A 319 6.65 11.94 -3.54
CA VAL A 319 7.89 11.17 -3.67
C VAL A 319 7.93 10.43 -5.01
N TYR A 320 6.87 9.70 -5.36
CA TYR A 320 6.85 8.94 -6.62
C TYR A 320 6.76 9.85 -7.85
N ARG A 321 6.09 11.01 -7.77
CA ARG A 321 6.09 12.00 -8.85
C ARG A 321 7.51 12.49 -9.15
N ARG A 322 8.26 12.89 -8.11
CA ARG A 322 9.68 13.28 -8.25
C ARG A 322 10.54 12.16 -8.80
N ALA A 323 10.37 10.92 -8.32
CA ALA A 323 11.10 9.77 -8.84
C ALA A 323 10.83 9.53 -10.35
N ILE A 324 9.58 9.68 -10.80
CA ILE A 324 9.22 9.55 -12.22
C ILE A 324 9.82 10.72 -13.02
N ASP A 325 9.72 11.95 -12.52
CA ASP A 325 10.26 13.14 -13.21
C ASP A 325 11.78 13.05 -13.37
N ASP A 326 12.48 12.60 -12.33
CA ASP A 326 13.92 12.35 -12.36
C ASP A 326 14.27 11.28 -13.40
N ALA A 327 13.56 10.15 -13.37
CA ALA A 327 13.77 9.04 -14.30
C ALA A 327 13.54 9.44 -15.77
N VAL A 328 12.46 10.16 -16.07
CA VAL A 328 12.13 10.61 -17.42
C VAL A 328 13.13 11.65 -17.92
N ALA A 329 13.60 12.53 -17.03
CA ALA A 329 14.63 13.52 -17.36
C ALA A 329 16.05 12.92 -17.43
N GLY A 330 16.22 11.62 -17.15
CA GLY A 330 17.53 10.96 -17.13
C GLY A 330 18.42 11.39 -15.96
N ARG A 331 17.85 11.96 -14.90
CA ARG A 331 18.58 12.31 -13.67
C ARG A 331 18.88 11.04 -12.87
N PRO A 332 20.02 11.00 -12.13
CA PRO A 332 20.31 9.89 -11.24
C PRO A 332 19.26 9.79 -10.13
N PHE A 333 19.02 8.58 -9.63
CA PHE A 333 18.11 8.37 -8.52
C PHE A 333 18.56 9.15 -7.29
N ASN A 334 17.64 9.88 -6.66
CA ASN A 334 17.88 10.59 -5.41
C ASN A 334 17.61 9.67 -4.20
N PRO A 335 18.65 9.24 -3.44
CA PRO A 335 18.47 8.32 -2.30
C PRO A 335 17.63 8.92 -1.17
N ALA A 336 17.52 10.25 -1.07
CA ALA A 336 16.70 10.89 -0.04
C ALA A 336 15.22 10.46 -0.13
N LEU A 337 14.73 10.15 -1.34
CA LEU A 337 13.35 9.70 -1.58
C LEU A 337 13.00 8.40 -0.81
N ILE A 338 13.99 7.55 -0.54
CA ILE A 338 13.82 6.37 0.31
C ILE A 338 13.49 6.80 1.74
N THR A 339 14.34 7.65 2.32
CA THR A 339 14.21 8.10 3.71
C THR A 339 12.96 8.95 3.93
N GLU A 340 12.50 9.65 2.91
CA GLU A 340 11.26 10.42 2.95
C GLU A 340 10.01 9.54 3.14
N LEU A 341 10.05 8.27 2.71
CA LEU A 341 8.97 7.30 2.88
C LEU A 341 9.03 6.56 4.23
N GLU A 342 10.19 6.51 4.89
CA GLU A 342 10.35 5.85 6.20
C GLU A 342 9.55 6.51 7.32
N GLY A 343 9.25 7.80 7.19
CA GLY A 343 8.35 8.53 8.10
C GLY A 343 6.88 8.10 8.04
N LEU A 344 6.52 7.21 7.11
CA LEU A 344 5.17 6.65 6.99
C LEU A 344 4.98 5.44 7.91
N ALA A 345 3.79 5.30 8.49
CA ALA A 345 3.44 4.12 9.26
C ALA A 345 3.44 2.85 8.36
N ASN A 346 4.44 2.00 8.56
CA ASN A 346 4.71 0.77 7.82
C ASN A 346 5.12 -0.37 8.78
N ARG A 347 5.34 -1.58 8.25
CA ARG A 347 5.75 -2.78 9.02
C ARG A 347 7.09 -3.34 8.55
N GLY A 348 7.99 -2.44 8.17
CA GLY A 348 9.17 -2.74 7.37
C GLY A 348 8.84 -2.67 5.88
N TYR A 349 9.84 -2.26 5.10
CA TYR A 349 9.77 -2.18 3.64
C TYR A 349 10.52 -3.33 2.97
N THR A 350 10.09 -3.69 1.77
CA THR A 350 10.75 -4.65 0.88
C THR A 350 10.51 -4.27 -0.58
N SER A 351 11.44 -4.62 -1.47
CA SER A 351 11.23 -4.57 -2.93
C SER A 351 10.25 -5.66 -3.40
N GLY A 352 9.85 -6.58 -2.52
CA GLY A 352 8.94 -7.68 -2.83
C GLY A 352 9.58 -8.61 -3.86
N PHE A 353 8.78 -9.06 -4.83
CA PHE A 353 9.27 -9.97 -5.88
C PHE A 353 9.94 -9.25 -7.06
N LEU A 354 9.96 -7.90 -7.07
CA LEU A 354 10.62 -7.12 -8.12
C LEU A 354 12.10 -7.49 -8.25
N GLU A 355 12.73 -7.85 -7.12
CA GLU A 355 14.07 -8.43 -7.04
C GLU A 355 13.97 -9.85 -6.45
N ARG A 356 14.13 -10.88 -7.29
CA ARG A 356 14.09 -12.29 -6.83
C ARG A 356 15.28 -12.70 -5.96
N ARG A 357 16.37 -11.97 -6.06
CA ARG A 357 17.59 -12.12 -5.25
C ARG A 357 18.14 -10.71 -5.06
N PRO A 358 17.98 -10.10 -3.88
CA PRO A 358 18.84 -8.97 -3.53
C PRO A 358 20.28 -9.48 -3.71
N ALA A 359 21.12 -8.75 -4.45
CA ALA A 359 22.55 -8.98 -4.28
C ALA A 359 22.84 -8.78 -2.79
N GLN A 360 23.53 -9.74 -2.16
CA GLN A 360 23.95 -9.67 -0.75
C GLN A 360 24.62 -8.35 -0.40
N ASP A 361 25.10 -7.60 -1.39
CA ASP A 361 25.70 -6.27 -1.29
C ASP A 361 24.78 -5.16 -0.75
N TYR A 362 23.46 -5.39 -0.61
CA TYR A 362 22.53 -4.43 0.02
C TYR A 362 21.87 -4.94 1.31
N GLN A 363 22.26 -6.12 1.81
CA GLN A 363 21.76 -6.67 3.08
C GLN A 363 22.49 -6.14 4.34
N ASN A 364 23.20 -5.02 4.25
CA ASN A 364 23.75 -4.31 5.41
C ASN A 364 22.80 -3.21 5.95
N TYR A 365 21.52 -3.54 6.10
CA TYR A 365 20.55 -2.76 6.89
C TYR A 365 19.75 -3.65 7.86
N GLU A 366 20.31 -4.80 8.25
CA GLU A 366 19.75 -5.66 9.29
C GLU A 366 20.17 -5.21 10.69
N THR A 367 19.83 -3.98 11.03
CA THR A 367 19.53 -3.63 12.42
C THR A 367 18.08 -4.00 12.68
N GLY A 368 17.89 -5.16 13.30
CA GLY A 368 16.65 -5.57 13.94
C GLY A 368 16.30 -4.63 15.09
N SER A 369 15.84 -3.43 14.78
CA SER A 369 15.16 -2.51 15.67
C SER A 369 14.52 -1.42 14.80
N SER A 370 13.53 -0.69 15.30
CA SER A 370 13.11 0.55 14.64
C SER A 370 14.31 1.49 14.53
N GLU A 371 15.06 1.46 13.41
CA GLU A 371 16.07 2.47 13.15
C GLU A 371 15.39 3.83 13.17
N MET A 372 16.00 4.76 13.91
CA MET A 372 15.49 6.07 14.29
C MET A 372 14.56 6.63 13.22
N ARG A 373 13.25 6.72 13.52
CA ARG A 373 12.31 7.44 12.67
C ARG A 373 12.91 8.81 12.42
N ARG A 374 13.36 9.11 11.19
CA ARG A 374 13.92 10.42 10.84
C ARG A 374 12.88 11.52 10.94
N SER A 375 11.61 11.15 10.77
CA SER A 375 10.49 12.07 10.94
C SER A 375 9.23 11.42 11.51
N GLN A 376 8.37 12.22 12.12
CA GLN A 376 7.04 11.84 12.58
C GLN A 376 6.02 12.89 12.15
N PHE A 377 4.91 12.46 11.54
CA PHE A 377 3.83 13.37 11.16
C PHE A 377 3.31 14.15 12.37
N ALA A 378 3.47 15.47 12.39
CA ALA A 378 3.13 16.34 13.50
C ALA A 378 1.70 16.89 13.40
N GLY A 379 1.24 17.27 12.21
CA GLY A 379 -0.08 17.87 12.02
C GLY A 379 -0.29 18.46 10.62
N GLU A 380 -1.39 19.18 10.45
CA GLU A 380 -1.80 19.80 9.19
C GLU A 380 -2.11 21.28 9.40
N VAL A 381 -1.66 22.14 8.49
CA VAL A 381 -1.99 23.56 8.47
C VAL A 381 -3.40 23.74 7.92
N LYS A 382 -4.29 24.30 8.73
CA LYS A 382 -5.69 24.55 8.38
C LYS A 382 -5.95 25.95 7.83
N ALA A 383 -5.16 26.92 8.26
CA ALA A 383 -5.25 28.30 7.79
C ALA A 383 -3.96 29.07 8.09
N MET A 384 -3.69 30.08 7.29
CA MET A 384 -2.64 31.07 7.50
C MET A 384 -3.25 32.45 7.78
N GLN A 385 -2.74 33.16 8.78
CA GLN A 385 -3.08 34.55 9.06
C GLN A 385 -1.88 35.31 9.63
N ASP A 386 -1.53 36.46 9.04
CA ASP A 386 -0.51 37.39 9.57
C ASP A 386 0.85 36.72 9.90
N GLY A 387 1.28 35.73 9.10
CA GLY A 387 2.52 34.96 9.31
C GLY A 387 2.42 33.84 10.34
N TRP A 388 1.22 33.53 10.82
CA TRP A 388 0.93 32.42 11.73
C TRP A 388 0.09 31.35 11.04
N ALA A 389 0.55 30.10 11.13
CA ALA A 389 -0.17 28.91 10.71
C ALA A 389 -1.02 28.36 11.86
N GLU A 390 -2.32 28.21 11.68
CA GLU A 390 -3.16 27.39 12.54
C GLU A 390 -2.97 25.91 12.17
N VAL A 391 -2.41 25.14 13.09
CA VAL A 391 -2.05 23.73 12.92
C VAL A 391 -2.98 22.85 13.73
N GLU A 392 -3.66 21.92 13.07
CA GLU A 392 -4.34 20.81 13.74
C GLU A 392 -3.32 19.69 14.01
N THR A 393 -2.99 19.50 15.27
CA THR A 393 -1.91 18.59 15.69
C THR A 393 -2.39 17.15 15.80
N LYS A 394 -1.55 16.21 15.36
CA LYS A 394 -1.78 14.76 15.46
C LYS A 394 -0.78 14.07 16.40
N ASN A 395 0.48 14.48 16.35
CA ASN A 395 1.52 14.00 17.26
C ASN A 395 2.24 15.17 17.93
N ARG A 396 2.99 14.87 18.98
CA ARG A 396 3.68 15.86 19.81
C ARG A 396 4.84 16.54 19.08
N PHE A 397 4.92 17.87 19.20
CA PHE A 397 6.11 18.67 18.86
C PHE A 397 6.20 19.88 19.80
N GLN A 398 7.36 20.53 19.85
CA GLN A 398 7.65 21.61 20.79
C GLN A 398 8.45 22.74 20.13
N VAL A 399 8.45 23.91 20.77
CA VAL A 399 9.35 25.03 20.42
C VAL A 399 10.81 24.54 20.48
N GLY A 400 11.58 24.86 19.45
CA GLY A 400 12.94 24.40 19.21
C GLY A 400 13.04 23.19 18.26
N ASP A 401 11.96 22.43 18.06
CA ASP A 401 11.95 21.33 17.09
C ASP A 401 12.05 21.84 15.65
N TRP A 402 12.62 21.02 14.77
CA TRP A 402 12.57 21.22 13.33
C TRP A 402 11.36 20.50 12.73
N LEU A 403 10.58 21.20 11.91
CA LEU A 403 9.48 20.65 11.13
C LEU A 403 9.83 20.72 9.63
N GLU A 404 9.61 19.62 8.92
CA GLU A 404 9.46 19.61 7.48
C GLU A 404 8.03 20.04 7.13
N VAL A 405 7.93 21.15 6.39
CA VAL A 405 6.70 21.64 5.77
C VAL A 405 6.59 20.99 4.41
N ILE A 406 5.59 20.14 4.23
CA ILE A 406 5.33 19.39 3.01
C ILE A 406 4.16 20.03 2.29
N HIS A 407 4.44 20.68 1.17
CA HIS A 407 3.48 21.47 0.39
C HIS A 407 3.55 21.08 -1.10
N PRO A 408 2.45 21.21 -1.87
CA PRO A 408 2.46 20.97 -3.32
C PRO A 408 3.58 21.69 -4.07
N ASP A 409 3.89 22.93 -3.70
CA ASP A 409 4.95 23.75 -4.33
C ASP A 409 6.38 23.35 -3.93
N GLY A 410 6.53 22.45 -2.94
CA GLY A 410 7.83 21.97 -2.48
C GLY A 410 7.95 21.87 -0.97
N ASN A 411 9.00 21.17 -0.52
CA ASN A 411 9.26 20.96 0.89
C ASN A 411 10.28 21.96 1.42
N ARG A 412 10.13 22.38 2.68
CA ARG A 412 11.12 23.19 3.38
C ARG A 412 11.20 22.83 4.86
N SER A 413 12.35 23.05 5.47
CA SER A 413 12.55 22.84 6.90
C SER A 413 12.46 24.16 7.65
N VAL A 414 11.73 24.18 8.76
CA VAL A 414 11.58 25.35 9.63
C VAL A 414 11.80 24.94 11.08
N GLN A 415 12.44 25.81 11.86
CA GLN A 415 12.50 25.63 13.30
C GLN A 415 11.30 26.31 13.96
N VAL A 416 10.63 25.62 14.88
CA VAL A 416 9.53 26.20 15.64
C VAL A 416 10.11 27.19 16.65
N THR A 417 10.01 28.49 16.37
CA THR A 417 10.56 29.56 17.23
C THR A 417 9.59 30.01 18.32
N ALA A 418 8.29 29.92 18.07
CA ALA A 418 7.23 30.24 19.01
C ALA A 418 5.99 29.39 18.73
N MET A 419 5.11 29.26 19.73
CA MET A 419 3.83 28.57 19.59
C MET A 419 2.80 29.17 20.53
N LYS A 420 1.55 29.27 20.07
CA LYS A 420 0.41 29.77 20.85
C LYS A 420 -0.75 28.78 20.81
N ASN A 421 -1.58 28.76 21.84
CA ASN A 421 -2.90 28.13 21.76
C ASN A 421 -3.90 29.04 21.00
N LEU A 422 -5.15 28.59 20.85
CA LEU A 422 -6.19 29.37 20.17
C LEU A 422 -6.59 30.65 20.93
N ASP A 423 -6.42 30.66 22.25
CA ASP A 423 -6.68 31.82 23.11
C ASP A 423 -5.56 32.87 23.05
N GLY A 424 -4.46 32.55 22.36
CA GLY A 424 -3.31 33.45 22.15
C GLY A 424 -2.23 33.35 23.24
N GLU A 425 -2.38 32.45 24.21
CA GLU A 425 -1.39 32.18 25.25
C GLU A 425 -0.19 31.43 24.67
N GLU A 426 1.01 31.79 25.13
CA GLU A 426 2.23 31.11 24.70
C GLU A 426 2.33 29.71 25.33
N ILE A 427 2.61 28.73 24.47
CA ILE A 427 2.83 27.34 24.87
C ILE A 427 4.14 26.86 24.30
N SER A 428 4.83 25.97 25.02
CA SER A 428 6.10 25.40 24.55
C SER A 428 5.92 24.05 23.87
N VAL A 429 4.80 23.35 24.11
CA VAL A 429 4.58 21.97 23.64
C VAL A 429 3.15 21.83 23.10
N ALA A 430 3.04 21.31 21.89
CA ALA A 430 1.80 20.72 21.38
C ALA A 430 1.79 19.23 21.76
N SER A 431 0.86 18.82 22.62
CA SER A 431 0.76 17.42 23.12
C SER A 431 0.21 16.42 22.11
N GLY A 432 -0.62 16.89 21.17
CA GLY A 432 -1.24 16.10 20.10
C GLY A 432 -2.68 15.61 20.35
N SER A 433 -3.42 15.45 19.24
CA SER A 433 -4.64 14.63 19.00
C SER A 433 -6.02 15.03 19.57
N PRO A 434 -6.86 15.77 18.82
CA PRO A 434 -6.51 16.98 18.09
C PRO A 434 -6.47 18.18 19.05
N LEU A 435 -5.35 18.87 19.07
CA LEU A 435 -5.20 20.21 19.64
C LEU A 435 -4.90 21.17 18.49
N ARG A 436 -5.48 22.37 18.50
CA ARG A 436 -5.12 23.42 17.53
C ARG A 436 -4.16 24.40 18.18
N VAL A 437 -3.07 24.67 17.48
CA VAL A 437 -2.02 25.60 17.89
C VAL A 437 -1.69 26.55 16.75
N ARG A 438 -1.09 27.70 17.07
CA ARG A 438 -0.56 28.64 16.09
C ARG A 438 0.95 28.67 16.16
N ILE A 439 1.63 28.51 15.03
CA ILE A 439 3.09 28.64 14.92
C ILE A 439 3.47 29.65 13.84
N PRO A 440 4.58 30.39 13.98
CA PRO A 440 5.09 31.23 12.90
C PRO A 440 5.48 30.36 11.70
N LEU A 441 4.97 30.72 10.52
CA LEU A 441 5.30 30.03 9.29
C LEU A 441 5.26 31.01 8.12
N GLU A 442 6.25 30.95 7.24
CA GLU A 442 6.23 31.74 6.00
C GLU A 442 5.23 31.15 5.01
N ALA A 443 4.55 31.97 4.24
CA ALA A 443 3.66 31.52 3.16
C ALA A 443 4.46 31.13 1.90
N PRO A 444 3.95 30.24 1.03
CA PRO A 444 2.69 29.50 1.14
C PRO A 444 2.81 28.30 2.08
N ALA A 445 1.78 28.09 2.92
CA ALA A 445 1.69 26.92 3.80
C ALA A 445 0.27 26.44 4.06
N ASP A 446 -0.75 27.06 3.47
CA ASP A 446 -2.14 26.58 3.59
C ASP A 446 -2.27 25.16 3.05
N GLY A 447 -2.89 24.26 3.84
CA GLY A 447 -2.99 22.85 3.48
C GLY A 447 -1.68 22.06 3.57
N ALA A 448 -0.57 22.68 4.02
CA ALA A 448 0.69 21.97 4.21
C ALA A 448 0.60 20.92 5.32
N LEU A 449 1.35 19.85 5.14
CA LEU A 449 1.52 18.78 6.12
C LEU A 449 2.83 19.01 6.86
N LEU A 450 2.82 18.86 8.18
CA LEU A 450 4.00 19.06 9.01
C LEU A 450 4.53 17.73 9.51
N ALA A 451 5.82 17.46 9.32
CA ALA A 451 6.51 16.32 9.90
C ALA A 451 7.65 16.79 10.80
N ARG A 452 7.64 16.41 12.07
CA ARG A 452 8.73 16.67 13.00
C ARG A 452 9.95 15.86 12.59
N LEU A 453 11.09 16.52 12.42
CA LEU A 453 12.37 15.89 12.14
C LEU A 453 13.08 15.52 13.45
N PHE A 454 13.62 14.31 13.51
CA PHE A 454 14.48 13.87 14.61
C PHE A 454 15.93 14.05 14.19
N ALA A 455 16.75 14.51 15.14
CA ALA A 455 18.17 14.77 14.96
C ALA A 455 19.00 13.49 15.04
#